data_AF-A0A6B0VYQ8-F1
#
_entry.id   AF-A0A6B0VYQ8-F1
#
_cell.length_a   1.000
_cell.length_b   1.000
_cell.length_c   1.000
_cell.angle_alpha   90.00
_cell.angle_beta   90.00
_cell.angle_gamma   90.00
#
_symmetry.space_group_name_H-M   'P 1'
#
loop_
_entity.id
_entity.type
_entity.pdbx_description
1 polymer ?
#
loop_
_entity_poly.entity_id
_entity_poly.type
_entity_poly.pdbx_seq_one_letter_code
_entity_poly.pdbx_strand_id
1 'polypeptide(L)'
;MDELREDTFVQDDLLEELRQEDQELEEDGDGSGPSNVTRRTFIQGSVATGAAVSMASGNLLQPDVLRAATEPVARTINLRVNGETHELEVEPMDTLAMVLRYGLDLTGTKLGCDRAECGACTVLIDDVPHYGCSILVHQVRGREVTTVEGLEQDGVLHPVQQAVLDEMGFQCAFCAPGFIMSMAALVKANPNATRADCQKWLAGHICRCGDYNKILNTAERALENARTALS
;
A
#
# COMPACT_ATOMS: atom_id res chain seq x y z
N MET A 1 15.83 -15.74 46.10
CA MET A 1 16.31 -14.53 46.78
C MET A 1 17.83 -14.62 46.83
N ASP A 2 18.44 -14.76 45.64
CA ASP A 2 19.87 -14.89 45.44
C ASP A 2 20.20 -14.71 43.94
N GLU A 3 19.71 -13.62 43.35
CA GLU A 3 19.92 -13.28 41.92
C GLU A 3 19.79 -11.76 41.67
N LEU A 4 20.07 -10.94 42.68
CA LEU A 4 20.07 -9.47 42.59
C LEU A 4 21.38 -8.88 43.15
N ARG A 5 22.47 -9.65 43.05
CA ARG A 5 23.78 -9.31 43.63
C ARG A 5 24.92 -9.59 42.63
N GLU A 6 24.67 -9.38 41.34
CA GLU A 6 25.71 -9.40 40.30
C GLU A 6 25.75 -8.11 39.44
N ASP A 7 24.70 -7.27 39.48
CA ASP A 7 24.66 -6.01 38.72
C ASP A 7 25.43 -4.84 39.36
N THR A 8 25.89 -4.95 40.61
CA THR A 8 26.64 -3.88 41.29
C THR A 8 28.15 -3.95 41.08
N PHE A 9 28.67 -5.02 40.48
CA PHE A 9 30.11 -5.16 40.22
C PHE A 9 30.52 -4.56 38.87
N VAL A 10 29.63 -4.58 37.87
CA VAL A 10 29.91 -4.06 36.52
C VAL A 10 29.89 -2.52 36.46
N GLN A 11 29.28 -1.86 37.44
CA GLN A 11 29.12 -0.40 37.45
C GLN A 11 30.34 0.35 38.04
N ASP A 12 31.16 -0.31 38.87
CA ASP A 12 32.35 0.32 39.48
C ASP A 12 33.57 0.28 38.53
N ASP A 13 33.76 -0.80 37.78
CA ASP A 13 34.88 -0.92 36.81
C ASP A 13 34.77 0.11 35.67
N LEU A 14 33.55 0.44 35.23
CA LEU A 14 33.31 1.38 34.12
C LEU A 14 33.55 2.85 34.52
N LEU A 15 33.46 3.17 35.81
CA LEU A 15 33.76 4.51 36.34
C LEU A 15 35.25 4.72 36.60
N GLU A 16 36.03 3.64 36.71
CA GLU A 16 37.47 3.69 36.88
C GLU A 16 38.21 3.80 35.52
N GLU A 17 37.67 3.18 34.45
CA GLU A 17 38.16 3.38 33.07
C GLU A 17 37.93 4.81 32.57
N LEU A 18 36.76 5.41 32.82
CA LEU A 18 36.45 6.80 32.41
C LEU A 18 37.28 7.86 33.17
N ARG A 19 37.86 7.52 34.32
CA ARG A 19 38.78 8.40 35.07
C ARG A 19 40.21 8.36 34.54
N GLN A 20 40.58 7.29 33.83
CA GLN A 20 41.91 7.16 33.23
C GLN A 20 42.00 7.89 31.88
N GLU A 21 40.91 7.96 31.11
CA GLU A 21 40.87 8.72 29.85
C GLU A 21 40.95 10.25 30.05
N ASP A 22 40.42 10.79 31.16
CA ASP A 22 40.50 12.23 31.46
C ASP A 22 41.92 12.69 31.86
N GLN A 23 42.80 11.77 32.28
CA GLN A 23 44.15 12.11 32.76
C GLN A 23 45.23 12.16 31.67
N GLU A 24 44.97 11.64 30.46
CA GLU A 24 45.92 11.70 29.33
C GLU A 24 45.75 12.94 28.44
N LEU A 25 44.79 13.83 28.72
CA LEU A 25 44.51 15.01 27.89
C LEU A 25 45.12 16.33 28.39
N GLU A 26 45.82 16.35 29.54
CA GLU A 26 46.39 17.58 30.12
C GLU A 26 47.91 17.74 29.96
N GLU A 27 48.63 16.76 29.40
CA GLU A 27 50.06 16.86 29.13
C GLU A 27 50.35 16.90 27.63
N ASP A 28 50.27 18.08 27.01
CA ASP A 28 51.14 18.46 25.88
C ASP A 28 50.97 19.95 25.54
N GLY A 29 51.57 20.78 26.38
CA GLY A 29 51.75 22.20 26.14
C GLY A 29 53.22 22.57 26.00
N ASP A 30 53.84 22.29 24.85
CA ASP A 30 55.06 22.98 24.40
C ASP A 30 54.94 23.36 22.92
N GLY A 31 55.28 24.61 22.61
CA GLY A 31 55.00 25.27 21.35
C GLY A 31 56.13 25.18 20.33
N SER A 32 55.77 25.37 19.05
CA SER A 32 56.53 26.21 18.10
C SER A 32 55.92 26.18 16.68
N GLY A 33 55.64 27.36 16.12
CA GLY A 33 55.29 27.55 14.71
C GLY A 33 55.03 29.03 14.36
N PRO A 34 55.55 29.58 13.23
CA PRO A 34 55.78 31.01 13.10
C PRO A 34 54.61 31.82 12.50
N SER A 35 54.50 33.06 13.01
CA SER A 35 54.09 34.32 12.37
C SER A 35 52.63 34.56 11.91
N ASN A 36 52.05 35.59 12.54
CA ASN A 36 51.19 36.65 11.98
C ASN A 36 49.70 36.41 11.70
N VAL A 37 49.00 35.56 12.46
CA VAL A 37 47.53 35.64 12.55
C VAL A 37 47.11 36.19 13.91
N THR A 38 46.71 37.45 13.94
CA THR A 38 46.17 38.09 15.14
C THR A 38 44.77 37.56 15.44
N ARG A 39 44.40 37.36 16.72
CA ARG A 39 43.04 36.93 17.13
C ARG A 39 41.93 37.73 16.44
N ARG A 40 42.14 39.02 16.22
CA ARG A 40 41.21 39.91 15.51
C ARG A 40 41.02 39.52 14.04
N THR A 41 42.09 39.17 13.35
CA THR A 41 42.08 38.73 11.94
C THR A 41 41.42 37.36 11.81
N PHE A 42 41.65 36.47 12.79
CA PHE A 42 40.96 35.18 12.86
C PHE A 42 39.45 35.38 13.02
N ILE A 43 39.01 36.15 14.04
CA ILE A 43 37.59 36.41 14.31
C ILE A 43 36.92 37.13 13.13
N GLN A 44 37.56 38.15 12.55
CA GLN A 44 37.04 38.86 11.38
C GLN A 44 36.93 37.93 10.16
N GLY A 45 37.90 37.03 9.97
CA GLY A 45 37.85 35.98 8.95
C GLY A 45 36.70 35.00 9.20
N SER A 46 36.50 34.52 10.43
CA SER A 46 35.43 33.58 10.77
C SER A 46 34.04 34.19 10.51
N VAL A 47 33.86 35.46 10.88
CA VAL A 47 32.61 36.21 10.66
C VAL A 47 32.36 36.44 9.16
N ALA A 48 33.40 36.80 8.39
CA ALA A 48 33.28 37.03 6.95
C ALA A 48 33.00 35.72 6.16
N THR A 49 33.62 34.61 6.54
CA THR A 49 33.39 33.30 5.92
C THR A 49 32.00 32.75 6.26
N GLY A 50 31.54 32.91 7.50
CA GLY A 50 30.19 32.49 7.92
C GLY A 50 29.08 33.19 7.13
N ALA A 51 29.19 34.51 6.92
CA ALA A 51 28.20 35.28 6.16
C ALA A 51 28.12 34.88 4.67
N ALA A 52 29.25 34.57 4.03
CA ALA A 52 29.29 34.17 2.63
C ALA A 52 28.61 32.80 2.37
N VAL A 53 28.79 31.84 3.29
CA VAL A 53 28.14 30.52 3.20
C VAL A 53 26.63 30.62 3.41
N SER A 54 26.16 31.47 4.33
CA SER A 54 24.74 31.69 4.56
C SER A 54 24.02 32.34 3.36
N MET A 55 24.69 33.22 2.62
CA MET A 55 24.11 33.86 1.43
C MET A 55 24.02 32.93 0.22
N ALA A 56 24.98 32.02 0.04
CA ALA A 56 24.92 31.01 -1.02
C ALA A 56 23.93 29.87 -0.72
N SER A 57 23.71 29.57 0.57
CA SER A 57 22.82 28.48 1.01
C SER A 57 21.36 28.90 1.17
N GLY A 58 21.09 30.22 1.29
CA GLY A 58 19.75 30.76 1.52
C GLY A 58 18.74 30.47 0.41
N ASN A 59 19.19 30.20 -0.82
CA ASN A 59 18.30 29.77 -1.91
C ASN A 59 18.06 28.25 -1.96
N LEU A 60 18.97 27.45 -1.43
CA LEU A 60 18.88 25.98 -1.47
C LEU A 60 18.06 25.40 -0.30
N LEU A 61 17.92 26.16 0.78
CA LEU A 61 17.12 25.79 1.97
C LEU A 61 15.79 26.58 2.04
N GLN A 62 15.34 27.16 0.94
CA GLN A 62 14.01 27.76 0.90
C GLN A 62 12.95 26.65 1.08
N PRO A 63 12.05 26.77 2.07
CA PRO A 63 11.00 25.78 2.33
C PRO A 63 10.17 25.49 1.09
N ASP A 64 9.93 26.51 0.25
CA ASP A 64 9.12 26.41 -0.97
C ASP A 64 9.80 25.60 -2.07
N VAL A 65 11.14 25.67 -2.19
CA VAL A 65 11.92 24.90 -3.18
C VAL A 65 11.99 23.43 -2.76
N LEU A 66 12.22 23.18 -1.46
CA LEU A 66 12.18 21.83 -0.90
C LEU A 66 10.79 21.20 -1.05
N ARG A 67 9.73 21.99 -0.79
CA ARG A 67 8.35 21.54 -0.92
C ARG A 67 7.98 21.24 -2.38
N ALA A 68 8.32 22.13 -3.31
CA ALA A 68 8.09 21.93 -4.74
C ALA A 68 8.82 20.71 -5.32
N ALA A 69 10.00 20.37 -4.78
CA ALA A 69 10.72 19.16 -5.15
C ALA A 69 10.07 17.86 -4.61
N THR A 70 9.17 17.96 -3.62
CA THR A 70 8.52 16.83 -2.95
C THR A 70 7.03 16.70 -3.23
N GLU A 71 6.42 17.63 -3.96
CA GLU A 71 5.00 17.52 -4.28
C GLU A 71 4.78 16.36 -5.27
N PRO A 72 3.82 15.46 -4.99
CA PRO A 72 3.47 14.40 -5.93
C PRO A 72 3.12 14.99 -7.28
N VAL A 73 3.71 14.44 -8.34
CA VAL A 73 3.43 14.86 -9.72
C VAL A 73 2.45 13.86 -10.31
N ALA A 74 1.20 14.29 -10.47
CA ALA A 74 0.18 13.54 -11.19
C ALA A 74 0.67 13.19 -12.62
N ARG A 75 0.24 12.02 -13.11
CA ARG A 75 0.55 11.56 -14.46
C ARG A 75 -0.70 11.08 -15.17
N THR A 76 -0.82 11.45 -16.43
CA THR A 76 -1.85 10.92 -17.31
C THR A 76 -1.58 9.44 -17.63
N ILE A 77 -2.58 8.60 -17.47
CA ILE A 77 -2.56 7.19 -17.88
C ILE A 77 -3.80 6.84 -18.70
N ASN A 78 -3.66 5.80 -19.53
CA ASN A 78 -4.78 5.12 -20.15
C ASN A 78 -5.05 3.82 -19.38
N LEU A 79 -6.24 3.73 -18.80
CA LEU A 79 -6.70 2.57 -18.03
C LEU A 79 -7.86 1.91 -18.78
N ARG A 80 -7.75 0.61 -19.06
CA ARG A 80 -8.80 -0.15 -19.71
C ARG A 80 -9.65 -0.85 -18.65
N VAL A 81 -10.92 -0.44 -18.52
CA VAL A 81 -11.84 -0.94 -17.50
C VAL A 81 -13.14 -1.37 -18.16
N ASN A 82 -13.57 -2.61 -17.90
CA ASN A 82 -14.84 -3.17 -18.41
C ASN A 82 -14.97 -3.02 -19.94
N GLY A 83 -13.88 -3.20 -20.69
CA GLY A 83 -13.83 -3.06 -22.14
C GLY A 83 -13.65 -1.64 -22.69
N GLU A 84 -13.81 -0.60 -21.85
CA GLU A 84 -13.65 0.81 -22.21
C GLU A 84 -12.26 1.34 -21.83
N THR A 85 -11.74 2.32 -22.57
CA THR A 85 -10.46 2.97 -22.23
C THR A 85 -10.72 4.36 -21.68
N HIS A 86 -10.22 4.61 -20.46
CA HIS A 86 -10.32 5.89 -19.77
C HIS A 86 -8.94 6.55 -19.74
N GLU A 87 -8.88 7.81 -20.13
CA GLU A 87 -7.72 8.68 -19.93
C GLU A 87 -7.94 9.51 -18.67
N LEU A 88 -7.00 9.45 -17.73
CA LEU A 88 -7.12 10.13 -16.44
C LEU A 88 -5.77 10.54 -15.87
N GLU A 89 -5.77 11.65 -15.13
CA GLU A 89 -4.67 12.10 -14.29
C GLU A 89 -4.74 11.35 -12.96
N VAL A 90 -3.64 10.71 -12.56
CA VAL A 90 -3.55 9.94 -11.30
C VAL A 90 -2.32 10.34 -10.51
N GLU A 91 -2.45 10.36 -9.20
CA GLU A 91 -1.34 10.62 -8.29
C GLU A 91 -0.39 9.40 -8.20
N PRO A 92 0.88 9.59 -7.81
CA PRO A 92 1.83 8.48 -7.65
C PRO A 92 1.38 7.38 -6.68
N MET A 93 0.60 7.74 -5.66
CA MET A 93 0.15 6.84 -4.59
C MET A 93 -1.27 6.32 -4.81
N ASP A 94 -1.91 6.68 -5.92
CA ASP A 94 -3.27 6.24 -6.20
C ASP A 94 -3.33 4.73 -6.41
N THR A 95 -4.13 4.08 -5.58
CA THR A 95 -4.43 2.66 -5.72
C THR A 95 -5.47 2.46 -6.81
N LEU A 96 -5.47 1.29 -7.44
CA LEU A 96 -6.48 0.93 -8.44
C LEU A 96 -7.89 1.05 -7.86
N ALA A 97 -8.11 0.60 -6.62
CA ALA A 97 -9.42 0.71 -5.97
C ALA A 97 -9.86 2.17 -5.75
N MET A 98 -8.93 3.08 -5.42
CA MET A 98 -9.25 4.51 -5.28
C MET A 98 -9.63 5.12 -6.63
N VAL A 99 -8.84 4.85 -7.67
CA VAL A 99 -9.10 5.37 -9.03
C VAL A 99 -10.44 4.88 -9.57
N LEU A 100 -10.73 3.58 -9.46
CA LEU A 100 -12.01 3.03 -9.91
C LEU A 100 -13.18 3.73 -9.22
N ARG A 101 -13.09 3.92 -7.90
CA ARG A 101 -14.19 4.47 -7.09
C ARG A 101 -14.37 5.98 -7.23
N TYR A 102 -13.28 6.73 -7.24
CA TYR A 102 -13.28 8.19 -7.11
C TYR A 102 -12.88 8.91 -8.39
N GLY A 103 -12.12 8.25 -9.26
CA GLY A 103 -11.75 8.79 -10.58
C GLY A 103 -12.75 8.41 -11.67
N LEU A 104 -13.35 7.21 -11.60
CA LEU A 104 -14.27 6.69 -12.61
C LEU A 104 -15.71 6.46 -12.11
N ASP A 105 -16.00 6.78 -10.84
CA ASP A 105 -17.31 6.54 -10.20
C ASP A 105 -17.82 5.09 -10.27
N LEU A 106 -16.93 4.12 -10.50
CA LEU A 106 -17.21 2.67 -10.43
C LEU A 106 -17.16 2.21 -8.97
N THR A 107 -18.22 2.57 -8.24
CA THR A 107 -18.28 2.42 -6.78
C THR A 107 -18.55 0.99 -6.29
N GLY A 108 -18.69 0.01 -7.17
CA GLY A 108 -18.90 -1.41 -6.87
C GLY A 108 -17.73 -2.03 -6.12
N THR A 109 -16.50 -1.76 -6.55
CA THR A 109 -15.28 -2.12 -5.81
C THR A 109 -15.28 -1.42 -4.45
N LYS A 110 -15.19 -2.14 -3.32
CA LYS A 110 -15.32 -1.53 -1.99
C LYS A 110 -13.99 -1.42 -1.23
N LEU A 111 -13.78 -0.30 -0.55
CA LEU A 111 -12.70 -0.11 0.41
C LEU A 111 -13.21 -0.41 1.82
N GLY A 112 -12.95 -1.61 2.31
CA GLY A 112 -13.32 -2.04 3.67
C GLY A 112 -12.20 -1.84 4.69
N CYS A 113 -10.99 -2.31 4.37
CA CYS A 113 -9.82 -2.25 5.25
C CYS A 113 -8.65 -1.43 4.70
N ASP A 114 -8.57 -1.26 3.37
CA ASP A 114 -7.48 -0.56 2.65
C ASP A 114 -6.05 -1.01 3.02
N ARG A 115 -5.89 -2.31 3.30
CA ARG A 115 -4.65 -2.94 3.77
C ARG A 115 -4.53 -4.42 3.40
N ALA A 116 -5.17 -4.83 2.31
CA ALA A 116 -5.10 -6.19 1.77
C ALA A 116 -5.61 -7.34 2.69
N GLU A 117 -6.60 -7.08 3.55
CA GLU A 117 -7.13 -8.11 4.47
C GLU A 117 -8.55 -8.60 4.12
N CYS A 118 -9.48 -7.70 3.80
CA CYS A 118 -10.90 -8.06 3.75
C CYS A 118 -11.38 -8.60 2.40
N GLY A 119 -10.62 -8.41 1.31
CA GLY A 119 -10.98 -8.83 -0.05
C GLY A 119 -12.14 -8.08 -0.71
N ALA A 120 -12.76 -7.08 -0.06
CA ALA A 120 -13.91 -6.35 -0.64
C ALA A 120 -13.56 -5.48 -1.86
N CYS A 121 -12.27 -5.17 -2.04
CA CYS A 121 -11.73 -4.39 -3.16
C CYS A 121 -11.29 -5.26 -4.35
N THR A 122 -11.68 -6.54 -4.36
CA THR A 122 -11.20 -7.46 -5.40
C THR A 122 -11.78 -7.08 -6.76
N VAL A 123 -10.89 -7.01 -7.75
CA VAL A 123 -11.18 -6.82 -9.17
C VAL A 123 -10.42 -7.88 -9.97
N LEU A 124 -10.73 -8.07 -11.25
CA LEU A 124 -9.94 -8.91 -12.13
C LEU A 124 -8.96 -8.04 -12.91
N ILE A 125 -7.71 -8.48 -13.02
CA ILE A 125 -6.73 -7.91 -13.94
C ILE A 125 -6.28 -9.04 -14.85
N ASP A 126 -6.63 -8.95 -16.14
CA ASP A 126 -6.51 -10.03 -17.11
C ASP A 126 -7.08 -11.35 -16.57
N ASP A 127 -8.33 -11.31 -16.09
CA ASP A 127 -9.08 -12.43 -15.47
C ASP A 127 -8.52 -12.99 -14.15
N VAL A 128 -7.42 -12.45 -13.62
CA VAL A 128 -6.85 -12.89 -12.34
C VAL A 128 -7.34 -11.99 -11.21
N PRO A 129 -7.84 -12.54 -10.08
CA PRO A 129 -8.34 -11.74 -8.98
C PRO A 129 -7.20 -11.07 -8.23
N HIS A 130 -7.34 -9.77 -8.01
CA HIS A 130 -6.38 -8.95 -7.27
C HIS A 130 -7.09 -7.99 -6.32
N TYR A 131 -6.47 -7.72 -5.17
CA TYR A 131 -6.93 -6.66 -4.26
C TYR A 131 -6.56 -5.29 -4.84
N GLY A 132 -7.56 -4.56 -5.33
CA GLY A 132 -7.34 -3.24 -5.93
C GLY A 132 -6.74 -2.21 -4.97
N CYS A 133 -6.92 -2.38 -3.65
CA CYS A 133 -6.33 -1.48 -2.64
C CYS A 133 -4.81 -1.65 -2.46
N SER A 134 -4.23 -2.75 -2.94
CA SER A 134 -2.79 -3.03 -2.78
C SER A 134 -2.01 -2.98 -4.09
N ILE A 135 -2.62 -2.40 -5.13
CA ILE A 135 -2.01 -2.24 -6.45
C ILE A 135 -2.06 -0.77 -6.80
N LEU A 136 -0.92 -0.20 -7.18
CA LEU A 136 -0.88 1.15 -7.71
C LEU A 136 -1.44 1.14 -9.13
N VAL A 137 -2.26 2.13 -9.47
CA VAL A 137 -2.90 2.20 -10.79
C VAL A 137 -1.86 2.25 -11.93
N HIS A 138 -0.68 2.83 -11.67
CA HIS A 138 0.44 2.87 -12.61
C HIS A 138 0.92 1.49 -13.05
N GLN A 139 0.73 0.45 -12.23
CA GLN A 139 1.17 -0.92 -12.51
C GLN A 139 0.24 -1.69 -13.46
N VAL A 140 -0.97 -1.18 -13.69
CA VAL A 140 -1.98 -1.88 -14.51
C VAL A 140 -2.19 -1.25 -15.89
N ARG A 141 -1.31 -0.30 -16.28
CA ARG A 141 -1.35 0.32 -17.60
C ARG A 141 -1.30 -0.74 -18.70
N GLY A 142 -2.24 -0.65 -19.64
CA GLY A 142 -2.33 -1.55 -20.80
C GLY A 142 -2.89 -2.95 -20.49
N ARG A 143 -3.32 -3.21 -19.26
CA ARG A 143 -3.98 -4.46 -18.86
C ARG A 143 -5.50 -4.24 -18.81
N GLU A 144 -6.27 -5.31 -18.97
CA GLU A 144 -7.72 -5.25 -18.82
C GLU A 144 -8.08 -5.34 -17.34
N VAL A 145 -8.83 -4.36 -16.82
CA VAL A 145 -9.42 -4.41 -15.48
C VAL A 145 -10.91 -4.67 -15.61
N THR A 146 -11.41 -5.71 -14.94
CA THR A 146 -12.86 -5.97 -14.86
C THR A 146 -13.33 -5.78 -13.42
N THR A 147 -14.37 -4.97 -13.24
CA THR A 147 -15.04 -4.74 -11.96
C THR A 147 -16.39 -5.46 -11.93
N VAL A 148 -17.10 -5.39 -10.80
CA VAL A 148 -18.41 -6.05 -10.66
C VAL A 148 -19.46 -5.49 -11.61
N GLU A 149 -19.34 -4.21 -11.96
CA GLU A 149 -20.15 -3.51 -12.94
C GLU A 149 -19.98 -4.08 -14.35
N GLY A 150 -18.79 -4.57 -14.69
CA GLY A 150 -18.49 -5.13 -16.02
C GLY A 150 -18.89 -6.60 -16.20
N LEU A 151 -19.44 -7.26 -15.18
CA LEU A 151 -19.84 -8.67 -15.30
C LEU A 151 -21.17 -8.85 -16.03
N GLU A 152 -22.10 -7.91 -15.87
CA GLU A 152 -23.34 -7.90 -16.63
C GLU A 152 -23.06 -7.35 -18.02
N GLN A 153 -23.63 -8.00 -19.05
CA GLN A 153 -23.43 -7.63 -20.44
C GLN A 153 -24.80 -7.65 -21.16
N ASP A 154 -25.17 -6.53 -21.78
CA ASP A 154 -26.39 -6.39 -22.59
C ASP A 154 -27.71 -6.81 -21.89
N GLY A 155 -27.82 -6.54 -20.60
CA GLY A 155 -28.93 -6.91 -19.72
C GLY A 155 -28.87 -8.35 -19.20
N VAL A 156 -27.81 -9.10 -19.53
CA VAL A 156 -27.64 -10.50 -19.14
C VAL A 156 -26.66 -10.59 -17.98
N LEU A 157 -27.16 -11.08 -16.84
CA LEU A 157 -26.35 -11.30 -15.66
C LEU A 157 -25.31 -12.40 -15.88
N HIS A 158 -24.13 -12.18 -15.33
CA HIS A 158 -23.11 -13.23 -15.22
C HIS A 158 -23.65 -14.40 -14.38
N PRO A 159 -23.28 -15.68 -14.66
CA PRO A 159 -23.74 -16.85 -13.89
C PRO A 159 -23.58 -16.71 -12.36
N VAL A 160 -22.51 -16.03 -11.93
CA VAL A 160 -22.26 -15.69 -10.52
C VAL A 160 -23.26 -14.68 -9.98
N GLN A 161 -23.58 -13.62 -10.72
CA GLN A 161 -24.57 -12.62 -10.30
C GLN A 161 -25.96 -13.25 -10.19
N GLN A 162 -26.34 -14.12 -11.13
CA GLN A 162 -27.58 -14.87 -11.06
C GLN A 162 -27.63 -15.76 -9.81
N ALA A 163 -26.53 -16.48 -9.52
CA ALA A 163 -26.44 -17.32 -8.33
C ALA A 163 -26.58 -16.53 -7.01
N VAL A 164 -26.15 -15.26 -6.98
CA VAL A 164 -26.35 -14.38 -5.82
C VAL A 164 -27.83 -14.13 -5.57
N LEU A 165 -28.61 -13.91 -6.63
CA LEU A 165 -30.05 -13.70 -6.54
C LEU A 165 -30.77 -14.98 -6.09
N ASP A 166 -30.41 -16.11 -6.69
CA ASP A 166 -31.05 -17.40 -6.42
C ASP A 166 -30.85 -17.86 -4.96
N GLU A 167 -29.62 -17.69 -4.44
CA GLU A 167 -29.25 -18.18 -3.11
C GLU A 167 -29.37 -17.11 -2.02
N MET A 168 -29.68 -15.86 -2.38
CA MET A 168 -29.68 -14.70 -1.48
C MET A 168 -28.41 -14.66 -0.61
N GLY A 169 -27.26 -14.77 -1.27
CA GLY A 169 -25.96 -15.10 -0.66
C GLY A 169 -25.40 -14.07 0.34
N PHE A 170 -25.99 -12.86 0.39
CA PHE A 170 -25.46 -11.74 1.18
C PHE A 170 -26.57 -10.99 1.91
N GLN A 171 -26.21 -10.39 3.04
CA GLN A 171 -27.10 -9.53 3.83
C GLN A 171 -26.84 -8.06 3.52
N CYS A 172 -25.89 -7.41 4.23
CA CYS A 172 -25.55 -6.02 3.94
C CYS A 172 -24.87 -5.82 2.58
N ALA A 173 -24.40 -6.92 1.96
CA ALA A 173 -23.75 -6.98 0.65
C ALA A 173 -22.51 -6.10 0.46
N PHE A 174 -21.94 -5.51 1.51
CA PHE A 174 -20.71 -4.69 1.37
C PHE A 174 -19.51 -5.51 0.87
N CYS A 175 -19.38 -6.76 1.31
CA CYS A 175 -18.33 -7.67 0.83
C CYS A 175 -18.67 -8.34 -0.52
N ALA A 176 -19.93 -8.28 -0.96
CA ALA A 176 -20.42 -9.05 -2.10
C ALA A 176 -19.63 -8.80 -3.39
N PRO A 177 -19.30 -7.56 -3.78
CA PRO A 177 -18.52 -7.30 -5.00
C PRO A 177 -17.21 -8.08 -5.04
N GLY A 178 -16.44 -8.07 -3.95
CA GLY A 178 -15.18 -8.81 -3.89
C GLY A 178 -15.36 -10.31 -4.02
N PHE A 179 -16.34 -10.89 -3.30
CA PHE A 179 -16.68 -12.31 -3.42
C PHE A 179 -17.11 -12.67 -4.85
N ILE A 180 -17.96 -11.84 -5.48
CA ILE A 180 -18.47 -12.05 -6.84
C ILE A 180 -17.32 -12.06 -7.86
N MET A 181 -16.39 -11.10 -7.78
CA MET A 181 -15.24 -11.08 -8.69
C MET A 181 -14.36 -12.33 -8.52
N SER A 182 -14.12 -12.75 -7.27
CA SER A 182 -13.34 -13.95 -6.99
C SER A 182 -14.04 -15.23 -7.47
N MET A 183 -15.36 -15.33 -7.30
CA MET A 183 -16.16 -16.44 -7.85
C MET A 183 -16.16 -16.45 -9.39
N ALA A 184 -16.19 -15.29 -10.04
CA ALA A 184 -16.10 -15.20 -11.50
C ALA A 184 -14.77 -15.78 -12.02
N ALA A 185 -13.66 -15.45 -11.34
CA ALA A 185 -12.36 -16.06 -11.62
C ALA A 185 -12.35 -17.58 -11.35
N LEU A 186 -12.97 -18.04 -10.25
CA LEU A 186 -13.07 -19.47 -9.93
C LEU A 186 -13.79 -20.25 -11.02
N VAL A 187 -14.94 -19.76 -11.47
CA VAL A 187 -15.76 -20.40 -12.51
C VAL A 187 -14.95 -20.60 -13.80
N LYS A 188 -14.13 -19.61 -14.17
CA LYS A 188 -13.25 -19.68 -15.34
C LYS A 188 -12.07 -20.63 -15.13
N ALA A 189 -11.45 -20.60 -13.96
CA ALA A 189 -10.23 -21.36 -13.66
C ALA A 189 -10.48 -22.84 -13.34
N ASN A 190 -11.58 -23.14 -12.64
CA ASN A 190 -11.94 -24.49 -12.22
C ASN A 190 -13.47 -24.68 -12.23
N PRO A 191 -14.09 -24.94 -13.40
CA PRO A 191 -15.55 -25.08 -13.52
C PRO A 191 -16.14 -26.30 -12.79
N ASN A 192 -15.29 -27.21 -12.29
CA ASN A 192 -15.69 -28.39 -11.53
C ASN A 192 -15.22 -28.33 -10.07
N ALA A 193 -14.96 -27.12 -9.55
CA ALA A 193 -14.55 -26.94 -8.16
C ALA A 193 -15.57 -27.58 -7.20
N THR A 194 -15.05 -28.27 -6.19
CA THR A 194 -15.85 -28.78 -5.07
C THR A 194 -16.14 -27.66 -4.07
N ARG A 195 -17.09 -27.87 -3.15
CA ARG A 195 -17.31 -26.93 -2.04
C ARG A 195 -16.03 -26.61 -1.24
N ALA A 196 -15.16 -27.61 -1.06
CA ALA A 196 -13.88 -27.42 -0.38
C ALA A 196 -12.92 -26.53 -1.19
N ASP A 197 -12.92 -26.66 -2.52
CA ASP A 197 -12.19 -25.75 -3.41
C ASP A 197 -12.75 -24.33 -3.32
N CYS A 198 -14.08 -24.17 -3.32
CA CYS A 198 -14.73 -22.87 -3.14
C CYS A 198 -14.34 -22.21 -1.81
N GLN A 199 -14.32 -22.98 -0.71
CA GLN A 199 -13.87 -22.48 0.60
C GLN A 199 -12.43 -21.98 0.54
N LYS A 200 -11.53 -22.76 -0.04
CA LYS A 200 -10.12 -22.41 -0.16
C LYS A 200 -9.93 -21.17 -1.05
N TRP A 201 -10.64 -21.11 -2.17
CA TRP A 201 -10.57 -20.00 -3.11
C TRP A 201 -11.07 -18.69 -2.50
N LEU A 202 -12.15 -18.75 -1.72
CA LEU A 202 -12.78 -17.57 -1.14
C LEU A 202 -12.24 -17.20 0.26
N ALA A 203 -11.23 -17.92 0.77
CA ALA A 203 -10.68 -17.70 2.11
C ALA A 203 -10.08 -16.29 2.31
N GLY A 204 -9.71 -15.60 1.22
CA GLY A 204 -9.22 -14.22 1.24
C GLY A 204 -10.31 -13.15 1.36
N HIS A 205 -11.57 -13.51 1.67
CA HIS A 205 -12.67 -12.57 1.76
C HIS A 205 -13.37 -12.66 3.11
N ILE A 206 -13.60 -11.50 3.73
CA ILE A 206 -14.21 -11.41 5.06
C ILE A 206 -15.65 -10.92 4.92
N CYS A 207 -16.59 -11.67 5.50
CA CYS A 207 -17.99 -11.29 5.65
C CYS A 207 -18.33 -11.08 7.13
N ARG A 208 -18.58 -9.83 7.53
CA ARG A 208 -18.93 -9.51 8.92
C ARG A 208 -20.34 -9.98 9.32
N CYS A 209 -21.25 -10.11 8.35
CA CYS A 209 -22.58 -10.70 8.57
C CYS A 209 -22.51 -12.21 8.88
N GLY A 210 -21.39 -12.88 8.55
CA GLY A 210 -21.17 -14.29 8.85
C GLY A 210 -21.93 -15.27 7.96
N ASP A 211 -22.43 -14.85 6.79
CA ASP A 211 -23.30 -15.68 5.93
C ASP A 211 -22.54 -16.68 5.04
N TYR A 212 -21.36 -17.15 5.48
CA TYR A 212 -20.43 -17.93 4.66
C TYR A 212 -21.04 -19.19 4.04
N ASN A 213 -21.96 -19.86 4.73
CA ASN A 213 -22.63 -21.04 4.15
C ASN A 213 -23.46 -20.69 2.92
N LYS A 214 -24.18 -19.56 2.93
CA LYS A 214 -24.92 -19.10 1.76
C LYS A 214 -24.00 -18.60 0.66
N ILE A 215 -22.91 -17.91 1.03
CA ILE A 215 -21.88 -17.50 0.07
C ILE A 215 -21.29 -18.72 -0.65
N LEU A 216 -21.06 -19.83 0.05
CA LEU A 216 -20.60 -21.08 -0.56
C LEU A 216 -21.67 -21.73 -1.43
N ASN A 217 -22.95 -21.71 -1.02
CA ASN A 217 -24.05 -22.16 -1.88
C ASN A 217 -24.11 -21.34 -3.17
N THR A 218 -23.94 -20.01 -3.08
CA THR A 218 -23.84 -19.12 -4.24
C THR A 218 -22.69 -19.53 -5.16
N ALA A 219 -21.52 -19.87 -4.61
CA ALA A 219 -20.38 -20.32 -5.43
C ALA A 219 -20.69 -21.64 -6.17
N GLU A 220 -21.31 -22.61 -5.50
CA GLU A 220 -21.71 -23.88 -6.12
C GLU A 220 -22.79 -23.67 -7.20
N ARG A 221 -23.80 -22.85 -6.91
CA ARG A 221 -24.82 -22.44 -7.88
C ARG A 221 -24.21 -21.73 -9.09
N ALA A 222 -23.20 -20.88 -8.87
CA ALA A 222 -22.51 -20.20 -9.97
C ALA A 222 -21.79 -21.19 -10.91
N LEU A 223 -21.15 -22.23 -10.35
CA LEU A 223 -20.51 -23.30 -11.13
C LEU A 223 -21.56 -24.14 -11.90
N GLU A 224 -22.73 -24.41 -11.32
CA GLU A 224 -23.85 -25.04 -12.01
C GLU A 224 -24.39 -24.19 -13.17
N ASN A 225 -24.64 -22.91 -12.92
CA ASN A 225 -25.14 -21.96 -13.91
C ASN A 225 -24.16 -21.82 -15.08
N ALA A 226 -22.86 -21.71 -14.79
CA ALA A 226 -21.83 -21.58 -15.82
C ALA A 226 -21.69 -22.85 -16.69
N ARG A 227 -21.81 -24.05 -16.10
CA ARG A 227 -21.80 -25.31 -16.86
C ARG A 227 -23.01 -25.41 -17.79
N THR A 228 -24.17 -24.97 -17.33
CA THR A 228 -25.40 -24.95 -18.13
C THR A 228 -25.31 -23.95 -19.30
N ALA A 229 -24.64 -22.82 -19.10
CA ALA A 229 -24.44 -21.83 -20.17
C ALA A 229 -23.44 -22.28 -21.26
N LEU A 230 -22.59 -23.26 -20.95
CA LEU A 230 -21.57 -23.81 -21.87
C LEU A 230 -22.05 -25.07 -22.62
N SER A 231 -23.17 -25.66 -22.23
CA SER A 231 -23.77 -26.86 -22.85
C SER A 231 -24.81 -26.51 -23.89
#